data_AF-T2J5J6-F1
#
_entry.id   AF-T2J5J6-F1
#
_cell.length_a   1.000
_cell.length_b   1.000
_cell.length_c   1.000
_cell.angle_alpha   90.00
_cell.angle_beta   90.00
_cell.angle_gamma   90.00
#
_symmetry.space_group_name_H-M   'P 1'
#
loop_
_entity.id
_entity.type
_entity.pdbx_description
1 polymer ?
#
loop_
_entity_poly.entity_id
_entity_poly.type
_entity_poly.pdbx_seq_one_letter_code
_entity_poly.pdbx_strand_id
1 'polypeptide(L)'
;MFNFSGTRPNNLGVKNGKLAPSPGTPNCVNSQSSDAQSKIAPLPMISIADLKKVVQSMERTTIIEETNDYLYAEFKTPLMGYVDDVEFYLDNSENVVHVRSASRLGKSDLGLNRKRVEEIRSKIESKN
;
A
#
# COMPACT_ATOMS: atom_id res chain seq x y z
N MET A 1 24.05 -9.93 3.28
CA MET A 1 22.66 -9.68 2.84
C MET A 1 22.68 -8.57 1.81
N PHE A 2 22.13 -8.80 0.62
CA PHE A 2 21.88 -7.71 -0.31
C PHE A 2 20.73 -6.86 0.23
N ASN A 3 20.84 -5.53 0.15
CA ASN A 3 19.81 -4.60 0.65
C ASN A 3 19.46 -3.59 -0.45
N PHE A 4 18.44 -3.92 -1.24
CA PHE A 4 17.94 -3.07 -2.32
C PHE A 4 16.77 -2.21 -1.86
N SER A 5 16.96 -1.46 -0.78
CA SER A 5 15.88 -0.68 -0.17
C SER A 5 15.44 0.52 -1.01
N GLY A 6 16.31 1.07 -1.86
CA GLY A 6 16.07 2.35 -2.53
C GLY A 6 15.90 3.52 -1.54
N THR A 7 15.53 4.68 -2.06
CA THR A 7 15.23 5.89 -1.27
C THR A 7 13.72 6.02 -1.11
N ARG A 8 13.26 6.36 0.10
CA ARG A 8 11.86 6.67 0.35
C ARG A 8 11.41 7.86 -0.52
N PRO A 9 10.28 7.77 -1.23
CA PRO A 9 9.75 8.91 -1.98
C PRO A 9 9.40 10.07 -1.03
N ASN A 10 9.64 11.30 -1.47
CA ASN A 10 9.34 12.52 -0.72
C ASN A 10 7.93 13.08 -1.01
N ASN A 11 7.14 12.37 -1.83
CA ASN A 11 5.84 12.83 -2.31
C ASN A 11 4.65 12.04 -1.75
N LEU A 12 4.90 11.08 -0.84
CA LEU A 12 3.87 10.29 -0.14
C LEU A 12 2.94 11.18 0.70
N GLY A 13 1.82 10.60 1.14
CA GLY A 13 0.77 11.28 1.88
C GLY A 13 -0.45 11.60 1.01
N VAL A 14 -1.54 11.99 1.67
CA VAL A 14 -2.78 12.41 1.01
C VAL A 14 -2.66 13.87 0.58
N LYS A 15 -2.90 14.15 -0.70
CA LYS A 15 -2.92 15.51 -1.26
C LYS A 15 -4.20 15.69 -2.07
N ASN A 16 -5.04 16.63 -1.68
CA ASN A 16 -6.34 16.90 -2.31
C ASN A 16 -7.21 15.63 -2.46
N GLY A 17 -7.31 14.84 -1.38
CA GLY A 17 -8.07 13.58 -1.36
C GLY A 17 -7.48 12.43 -2.17
N LYS A 18 -6.20 12.54 -2.59
CA LYS A 18 -5.55 11.52 -3.41
C LYS A 18 -4.23 11.05 -2.81
N LEU A 19 -3.98 9.76 -2.92
CA LEU A 19 -2.67 9.17 -2.67
C LEU A 19 -1.68 9.59 -3.76
N ALA A 20 -0.39 9.41 -3.49
CA ALA A 20 0.65 9.66 -4.48
C ALA A 20 0.37 8.88 -5.78
N PRO A 21 0.71 9.41 -6.96
CA PRO A 21 0.54 8.66 -8.20
C PRO A 21 1.46 7.44 -8.25
N SER A 22 1.09 6.45 -9.08
CA SER A 22 1.99 5.35 -9.43
C SER A 22 3.20 5.91 -10.22
N PRO A 23 4.43 5.42 -10.00
CA PRO A 23 5.64 5.92 -10.67
C PRO A 23 5.73 5.54 -12.17
N GLY A 24 4.67 4.98 -12.76
CA GLY A 24 4.61 4.58 -14.18
C GLY A 24 5.30 3.24 -14.51
N THR A 25 5.89 2.57 -13.53
CA THR A 25 6.45 1.21 -13.63
C THR A 25 5.42 0.17 -13.16
N PRO A 26 5.45 -1.07 -13.70
CA PRO A 26 4.42 -2.08 -13.42
C PRO A 26 4.56 -2.76 -12.04
N ASN A 27 5.44 -2.26 -11.17
CA ASN A 27 5.60 -2.64 -9.77
C ASN A 27 4.82 -1.69 -8.84
N CYS A 28 3.63 -1.25 -9.26
CA CYS A 28 2.76 -0.40 -8.47
C CYS A 28 1.30 -0.72 -8.72
N VAL A 29 0.50 -0.77 -7.65
CA VAL A 29 -0.95 -0.73 -7.73
C VAL A 29 -1.50 0.47 -6.97
N ASN A 30 -2.56 1.08 -7.47
CA ASN A 30 -3.22 2.24 -6.88
C ASN A 30 -4.71 2.23 -7.21
N SER A 31 -5.57 2.36 -6.19
CA SER A 31 -7.03 2.33 -6.35
C SER A 31 -7.61 3.54 -7.07
N GLN A 32 -6.88 4.65 -7.08
CA GLN A 32 -7.25 5.90 -7.75
C GLN A 32 -6.57 6.05 -9.13
N SER A 33 -5.86 5.02 -9.61
CA SER A 33 -5.26 5.02 -10.94
C SER A 33 -6.31 4.84 -12.05
N SER A 34 -6.14 5.58 -13.15
CA SER A 34 -6.87 5.37 -14.40
C SER A 34 -6.21 4.35 -15.33
N ASP A 35 -4.95 4.00 -15.09
CA ASP A 35 -4.22 3.02 -15.87
C ASP A 35 -4.61 1.59 -15.43
N ALA A 36 -5.10 0.78 -16.37
CA ALA A 36 -5.58 -0.57 -16.11
C ALA A 36 -4.52 -1.50 -15.49
N GLN A 37 -3.24 -1.31 -15.81
CA GLN A 37 -2.18 -2.17 -15.29
C GLN A 37 -1.94 -1.94 -13.79
N SER A 38 -1.93 -0.67 -13.37
CA SER A 38 -1.77 -0.27 -11.98
C SER A 38 -3.09 -0.19 -11.19
N LYS A 39 -4.25 -0.23 -11.83
CA LYS A 39 -5.54 -0.13 -11.13
C LYS A 39 -5.80 -1.34 -10.22
N ILE A 40 -6.31 -1.07 -9.02
CA ILE A 40 -6.80 -2.09 -8.08
C ILE A 40 -8.09 -1.60 -7.42
N ALA A 41 -8.95 -2.48 -6.92
CA ALA A 41 -10.12 -2.03 -6.18
C ALA A 41 -9.71 -1.39 -4.84
N PRO A 42 -10.41 -0.34 -4.36
CA PRO A 42 -10.20 0.14 -2.99
C PRO A 42 -10.54 -0.96 -1.98
N LEU A 43 -10.02 -0.84 -0.76
CA LEU A 43 -10.35 -1.71 0.36
C LEU A 43 -11.75 -1.37 0.93
N PRO A 44 -12.48 -2.35 1.49
CA PRO A 44 -13.72 -2.07 2.21
C PRO A 44 -13.47 -1.10 3.37
N MET A 45 -14.50 -0.34 3.76
CA MET A 45 -14.42 0.60 4.87
C MET A 45 -14.02 -0.11 6.17
N ILE A 46 -12.99 0.41 6.81
CA ILE A 46 -12.45 -0.04 8.10
C ILE A 46 -11.74 1.12 8.77
N SER A 47 -11.73 1.18 10.11
CA SER A 47 -10.96 2.19 10.84
C SER A 47 -9.45 2.05 10.57
N ILE A 48 -8.69 3.16 10.59
CA ILE A 48 -7.22 3.11 10.49
C ILE A 48 -6.62 2.24 11.59
N ALA A 49 -7.18 2.29 12.81
CA ALA A 49 -6.71 1.49 13.93
C ALA A 49 -6.83 -0.02 13.67
N ASP A 50 -7.93 -0.49 13.09
CA ASP A 50 -8.11 -1.92 12.78
C ASP A 50 -7.36 -2.33 11.52
N LEU A 51 -7.27 -1.46 10.51
CA LEU A 51 -6.41 -1.66 9.35
C LEU A 51 -4.95 -1.83 9.76
N LYS A 52 -4.46 -0.98 10.68
CA LYS A 52 -3.11 -1.10 11.24
C LYS A 52 -2.89 -2.47 11.88
N LYS A 53 -3.84 -3.00 12.65
CA LYS A 53 -3.72 -4.36 13.22
C LYS A 53 -3.58 -5.42 12.14
N VAL A 54 -4.33 -5.31 11.04
CA VAL A 54 -4.22 -6.22 9.89
C VAL A 54 -2.83 -6.11 9.26
N VAL A 55 -2.40 -4.90 8.94
CA VAL A 55 -1.09 -4.62 8.31
C VAL A 55 0.07 -5.09 9.20
N GLN A 56 0.03 -4.81 10.51
CA GLN A 56 1.05 -5.25 11.47
C GLN A 56 1.11 -6.77 11.67
N SER A 57 0.03 -7.50 11.37
CA SER A 57 0.02 -8.96 11.44
C SER A 57 0.78 -9.64 10.29
N MET A 58 1.15 -8.88 9.26
CA MET A 58 1.88 -9.38 8.10
C MET A 58 3.39 -9.32 8.33
N GLU A 59 4.12 -10.32 7.84
CA GLU A 59 5.57 -10.39 7.99
C GLU A 59 6.30 -9.21 7.34
N ARG A 60 7.43 -8.81 7.94
CA ARG A 60 8.38 -7.84 7.37
C ARG A 60 7.76 -6.46 7.11
N THR A 61 6.82 -6.07 7.96
CA THR A 61 6.10 -4.80 7.91
C THR A 61 6.68 -3.81 8.92
N THR A 62 6.73 -2.53 8.58
CA THR A 62 7.04 -1.45 9.51
C THR A 62 6.05 -0.31 9.30
N ILE A 63 5.35 0.11 10.36
CA ILE A 63 4.47 1.28 10.29
C ILE A 63 5.34 2.53 10.40
N ILE A 64 5.16 3.47 9.48
CA ILE A 64 5.94 4.70 9.40
C ILE A 64 5.13 5.91 9.85
N GLU A 65 3.86 5.98 9.46
CA GLU A 65 2.97 7.08 9.80
C GLU A 65 1.54 6.57 10.00
N GLU A 66 0.83 7.18 10.94
CA GLU A 66 -0.56 6.89 11.28
C GLU A 66 -1.25 8.19 11.69
N THR A 67 -2.38 8.47 11.07
CA THR A 67 -3.33 9.53 11.46
C THR A 67 -4.72 8.89 11.61
N ASN A 68 -5.75 9.72 11.79
CA ASN A 68 -7.13 9.24 11.84
C ASN A 68 -7.64 8.70 10.49
N ASP A 69 -7.07 9.16 9.38
CA ASP A 69 -7.53 8.90 8.01
C ASP A 69 -6.44 8.37 7.07
N TYR A 70 -5.20 8.24 7.55
CA TYR A 70 -4.06 7.80 6.76
C TYR A 70 -3.18 6.80 7.51
N LEU A 71 -2.69 5.81 6.78
CA LEU A 71 -1.68 4.86 7.26
C LEU A 71 -0.62 4.67 6.19
N TYR A 72 0.65 4.75 6.57
CA TYR A 72 1.79 4.44 5.72
C TYR A 72 2.64 3.35 6.37
N ALA A 73 2.90 2.30 5.60
CA ALA A 73 3.73 1.17 5.99
C ALA A 73 4.77 0.84 4.90
N GLU A 74 5.90 0.31 5.36
CA GLU A 74 6.92 -0.31 4.51
C GLU A 74 6.85 -1.82 4.61
N PHE A 75 6.89 -2.50 3.46
CA PHE A 75 7.02 -3.96 3.37
C PHE A 75 8.36 -4.33 2.76
N LYS A 76 9.08 -5.27 3.38
CA LYS A 76 10.35 -5.78 2.85
C LYS A 76 10.20 -7.16 2.23
N THR A 77 10.73 -7.34 1.02
CA THR A 77 10.82 -8.66 0.38
C THR A 77 11.92 -9.51 1.04
N PRO A 78 11.70 -10.83 1.18
CA PRO A 78 12.74 -11.73 1.69
C PRO A 78 13.92 -11.83 0.72
N LEU A 79 15.10 -12.17 1.26
CA LEU A 79 16.39 -12.35 0.57
C LEU A 79 17.05 -11.08 -0.04
N MET A 80 16.30 -10.26 -0.77
CA MET A 80 16.84 -9.11 -1.51
C MET A 80 16.61 -7.75 -0.84
N GLY A 81 15.65 -7.66 0.08
CA GLY A 81 15.40 -6.44 0.85
C GLY A 81 14.79 -5.29 0.04
N TYR A 82 14.11 -5.57 -1.08
CA TYR A 82 13.29 -4.55 -1.75
C TYR A 82 12.23 -4.04 -0.79
N VAL A 83 12.07 -2.72 -0.75
CA VAL A 83 11.04 -2.05 0.04
C VAL A 83 9.92 -1.58 -0.87
N ASP A 84 8.70 -1.94 -0.47
CA ASP A 84 7.46 -1.41 -1.02
C ASP A 84 6.85 -0.41 -0.05
N ASP A 85 6.52 0.77 -0.55
CA ASP A 85 5.78 1.79 0.17
C ASP A 85 4.29 1.57 -0.03
N VAL A 86 3.56 1.36 1.07
CA VAL A 86 2.13 1.05 1.07
C VAL A 86 1.37 2.10 1.85
N GLU A 87 0.48 2.81 1.16
CA GLU A 87 -0.31 3.91 1.70
C GLU A 87 -1.79 3.54 1.68
N PHE A 88 -2.49 3.94 2.72
CA PHE A 88 -3.93 3.77 2.86
C PHE A 88 -4.56 5.10 3.24
N TYR A 89 -5.67 5.44 2.59
CA TYR A 89 -6.43 6.66 2.85
C TYR A 89 -7.91 6.31 3.05
N LEU A 90 -8.43 6.57 4.24
CA LEU A 90 -9.81 6.38 4.60
C LEU A 90 -10.63 7.55 4.08
N ASP A 91 -11.39 7.31 3.01
CA ASP A 91 -12.27 8.31 2.41
C ASP A 91 -13.70 8.11 2.91
N ASN A 92 -14.10 8.95 3.87
CA ASN A 92 -15.45 8.92 4.43
C ASN A 92 -16.54 9.30 3.42
N SER A 93 -16.20 10.05 2.36
CA SER A 93 -17.18 10.49 1.36
C SER A 93 -17.55 9.37 0.39
N GLU A 94 -16.57 8.53 0.02
CA GLU A 94 -16.78 7.37 -0.84
C GLU A 94 -17.08 6.09 -0.05
N ASN A 95 -16.96 6.14 1.29
CA ASN A 95 -17.12 5.01 2.19
C ASN A 95 -16.19 3.82 1.85
N VAL A 96 -14.92 4.13 1.57
CA VAL A 96 -13.88 3.13 1.21
C VAL A 96 -12.53 3.52 1.80
N VAL A 97 -11.57 2.57 1.76
CA VAL A 97 -10.16 2.88 1.99
C VAL A 97 -9.42 2.79 0.66
N HIS A 98 -8.98 3.92 0.13
CA HIS A 98 -8.07 3.95 -1.01
C HIS A 98 -6.71 3.39 -0.61
N VAL A 99 -6.03 2.73 -1.57
CA VAL A 99 -4.77 2.04 -1.33
C VAL A 99 -3.80 2.24 -2.48
N ARG A 100 -2.53 2.41 -2.14
CA ARG A 100 -1.39 2.38 -3.06
C ARG A 100 -0.32 1.46 -2.49
N SER A 101 0.28 0.63 -3.33
CA SER A 101 1.42 -0.23 -2.99
C SER A 101 2.44 -0.16 -4.12
N ALA A 102 3.63 0.38 -3.85
CA ALA A 102 4.63 0.65 -4.88
C ALA A 102 6.04 0.28 -4.43
N SER A 103 6.78 -0.45 -5.27
CA SER A 103 8.19 -0.74 -5.01
C SER A 103 9.07 0.48 -5.27
N ARG A 104 10.09 0.70 -4.42
CA ARG A 104 11.08 1.79 -4.61
C ARG A 104 12.05 1.55 -5.75
N LEU A 105 12.36 0.29 -6.03
CA LEU A 105 13.32 -0.13 -7.05
C LEU A 105 12.74 -1.22 -7.93
N GLY A 106 13.40 -1.43 -9.06
CA GLY A 106 13.04 -2.45 -10.04
C GLY A 106 12.00 -1.97 -11.05
N LYS A 107 11.75 -2.81 -12.04
CA LYS A 107 10.74 -2.57 -13.09
C LYS A 107 9.58 -3.54 -13.01
N SER A 108 9.69 -4.62 -12.23
CA SER A 108 8.62 -5.60 -12.03
C SER A 108 8.76 -6.19 -10.63
N ASP A 109 7.63 -6.43 -9.99
CA ASP A 109 7.51 -7.09 -8.69
C ASP A 109 6.83 -8.46 -8.83
N LEU A 110 6.61 -8.96 -10.06
CA LEU A 110 5.86 -10.19 -10.35
C LEU A 110 4.45 -10.20 -9.72
N GLY A 111 3.84 -9.02 -9.57
CA GLY A 111 2.51 -8.82 -9.00
C GLY A 111 2.45 -8.90 -7.48
N LEU A 112 3.58 -8.83 -6.77
CA LEU A 112 3.63 -8.87 -5.30
C LEU A 112 2.83 -7.75 -4.65
N ASN A 113 2.88 -6.52 -5.18
CA ASN A 113 2.08 -5.40 -4.67
C ASN A 113 0.59 -5.67 -4.78
N ARG A 114 0.12 -6.23 -5.90
CA ARG A 114 -1.28 -6.63 -6.06
C ARG A 114 -1.65 -7.74 -5.07
N LYS A 115 -0.86 -8.80 -4.99
CA LYS A 115 -1.10 -9.92 -4.06
C LYS A 115 -1.20 -9.45 -2.61
N ARG A 116 -0.35 -8.51 -2.19
CA ARG A 116 -0.38 -7.93 -0.86
C ARG A 116 -1.68 -7.21 -0.56
N VAL A 117 -2.14 -6.35 -1.47
CA VAL A 117 -3.39 -5.62 -1.28
C VAL A 117 -4.58 -6.58 -1.20
N GLU A 118 -4.60 -7.64 -2.03
CA GLU A 118 -5.66 -8.65 -1.96
C GLU A 118 -5.59 -9.53 -0.69
N GLU A 119 -4.40 -9.79 -0.16
CA GLU A 119 -4.25 -10.45 1.14
C GLU A 119 -4.79 -9.58 2.28
N ILE A 120 -4.47 -8.27 2.27
CA ILE A 120 -5.00 -7.30 3.24
C ILE A 120 -6.53 -7.27 3.15
N ARG A 121 -7.09 -7.20 1.94
CA ARG A 121 -8.54 -7.27 1.71
C ARG A 121 -9.15 -8.52 2.34
N SER A 122 -8.59 -9.68 2.03
CA SER A 122 -9.07 -10.96 2.55
C SER A 122 -9.04 -11.00 4.08
N LYS A 123 -7.99 -10.45 4.70
CA LYS A 123 -7.87 -10.37 6.17
C LYS A 123 -8.90 -9.42 6.79
N ILE A 124 -9.23 -8.32 6.13
CA ILE A 124 -10.29 -7.39 6.58
C ILE A 124 -11.64 -8.11 6.52
N GLU A 125 -11.97 -8.74 5.39
CA GLU A 125 -13.24 -9.42 5.18
C GLU A 125 -13.42 -10.62 6.11
N SER A 126 -12.36 -11.36 6.43
CA SER A 126 -12.42 -12.50 7.36
C SER A 126 -12.65 -12.13 8.83
N LYS A 127 -12.55 -10.84 9.17
CA LYS A 127 -12.78 -10.32 10.53
C LYS A 127 -14.17 -9.69 10.71
N ASN A 128 -14.97 -9.65 9.64
CA ASN A 128 -16.35 -9.17 9.66
C ASN A 128 -17.35 -10.31 9.84
#